data_AF-A0A2W4WX70-F1
#
_entry.id   AF-A0A2W4WX70-F1
#
_cell.length_a   1.000
_cell.length_b   1.000
_cell.length_c   1.000
_cell.angle_alpha   90.00
_cell.angle_beta   90.00
_cell.angle_gamma   90.00
#
_symmetry.space_group_name_H-M   'P 1'
#
loop_
_entity.id
_entity.type
_entity.pdbx_description
1 polymer ?
#
loop_
_entity_poly.entity_id
_entity_poly.type
_entity_poly.pdbx_seq_one_letter_code
_entity_poly.pdbx_strand_id
1 'polypeptide(L)'
;MAEPTIIDIFGAGATQSATTITINKADLASVGLTASASNTAESLLAAIVLKAKSALTQMGFDTNSDQSITVERGFDSITQRDDGSGSFISVVQNQLNVNLHKISNTAISANDY
;
A
#
# COMPACT_ATOMS: atom_id res chain seq x y z
N MET A 1 -13.27 -9.90 -15.80
CA MET A 1 -11.87 -10.36 -15.76
C MET A 1 -11.74 -11.12 -14.45
N ALA A 2 -10.62 -11.14 -13.74
CA ALA A 2 -10.57 -11.65 -12.38
C ALA A 2 -9.98 -10.57 -11.48
N GLU A 3 -10.39 -10.59 -10.22
CA GLU A 3 -9.82 -9.74 -9.18
C GLU A 3 -8.32 -10.03 -9.02
N PRO A 4 -7.46 -9.01 -8.83
CA PRO A 4 -6.03 -9.21 -8.65
C PRO A 4 -5.72 -10.15 -7.48
N THR A 5 -4.89 -11.16 -7.70
CA THR A 5 -4.52 -12.09 -6.64
C THR A 5 -3.46 -11.50 -5.71
N ILE A 6 -3.26 -12.13 -4.54
CA ILE A 6 -2.17 -11.73 -3.62
C ILE A 6 -0.78 -11.80 -4.30
N ILE A 7 -0.61 -12.72 -5.24
CA ILE A 7 0.63 -12.88 -6.00
C ILE A 7 0.79 -11.74 -7.01
N ASP A 8 -0.29 -11.30 -7.66
CA ASP A 8 -0.25 -10.19 -8.62
C ASP A 8 0.14 -8.88 -7.94
N ILE A 9 -0.31 -8.67 -6.70
CA ILE A 9 -0.05 -7.45 -5.94
C ILE A 9 1.33 -7.52 -5.25
N PHE A 10 1.60 -8.59 -4.50
CA PHE A 10 2.76 -8.65 -3.60
C PHE A 10 3.92 -9.51 -4.10
N GLY A 11 3.75 -10.27 -5.18
CA GLY A 11 4.78 -11.09 -5.80
C GLY A 11 4.63 -12.60 -5.57
N ALA A 12 5.44 -13.38 -6.28
CA ALA A 12 5.35 -14.85 -6.30
C ALA A 12 5.55 -15.53 -4.93
N GLY A 13 6.28 -14.88 -4.01
CA GLY A 13 6.46 -15.37 -2.65
C GLY A 13 5.27 -15.11 -1.73
N ALA A 14 4.27 -14.35 -2.18
CA ALA A 14 3.10 -14.02 -1.37
C ALA A 14 2.09 -15.16 -1.36
N THR A 15 1.59 -15.50 -0.17
CA THR A 15 0.59 -16.55 0.02
C THR A 15 -0.44 -16.12 1.05
N GLN A 16 -1.65 -16.67 0.95
CA GLN A 16 -2.68 -16.48 1.95
C GLN A 16 -3.37 -17.80 2.27
N SER A 17 -3.81 -17.91 3.51
CA SER A 17 -4.67 -18.98 4.02
C SER A 17 -5.85 -18.35 4.78
N ALA A 18 -6.70 -19.19 5.37
CA ALA A 18 -7.80 -18.72 6.21
C ALA A 18 -7.34 -17.93 7.45
N THR A 19 -6.07 -18.06 7.88
CA THR A 19 -5.58 -17.45 9.14
C THR A 19 -4.31 -16.63 8.98
N THR A 20 -3.62 -16.72 7.84
CA THR A 20 -2.33 -16.08 7.64
C THR A 20 -2.23 -15.44 6.27
N ILE A 21 -1.63 -14.26 6.23
CA ILE A 21 -1.11 -13.64 5.02
C ILE A 21 0.41 -13.59 5.17
N THR A 22 1.12 -14.16 4.19
CA THR A 22 2.59 -14.13 4.15
C THR A 22 3.02 -13.32 2.95
N ILE A 23 3.80 -12.26 3.19
CA ILE A 23 4.46 -11.48 2.15
C ILE A 23 5.96 -11.57 2.42
N ASN A 24 6.71 -12.12 1.47
CA ASN A 24 8.16 -12.21 1.63
C ASN A 24 8.79 -10.83 1.51
N LYS A 25 9.64 -10.46 2.47
CA LYS A 25 10.36 -9.17 2.44
C LYS A 25 11.23 -9.00 1.20
N ALA A 26 11.67 -10.12 0.59
CA ALA A 26 12.41 -10.11 -0.66
C ALA A 26 11.58 -9.53 -1.83
N ASP A 27 10.26 -9.78 -1.87
CA ASP A 27 9.39 -9.27 -2.94
C ASP A 27 9.17 -7.74 -2.81
N LEU A 28 9.35 -7.21 -1.59
CA LEU A 28 9.30 -5.78 -1.27
C LEU A 28 10.62 -5.05 -1.57
N ALA A 29 11.70 -5.77 -1.90
CA ALA A 29 12.97 -5.13 -2.29
C ALA A 29 12.81 -4.25 -3.55
N SER A 30 11.86 -4.61 -4.41
CA SER A 30 11.48 -3.84 -5.60
C SER A 30 11.02 -2.40 -5.31
N VAL A 31 10.58 -2.12 -4.08
CA VAL A 31 10.17 -0.79 -3.62
C VAL A 31 11.14 -0.18 -2.61
N GLY A 32 12.36 -0.73 -2.52
CA GLY A 32 13.45 -0.18 -1.72
C GLY A 32 13.56 -0.72 -0.29
N LEU A 33 12.78 -1.75 0.09
CA LEU A 33 12.92 -2.38 1.40
C LEU A 33 14.15 -3.30 1.42
N THR A 34 15.16 -2.97 2.23
CA THR A 34 16.21 -3.93 2.59
C THR A 34 15.71 -4.83 3.71
N ALA A 35 15.55 -6.13 3.42
CA ALA A 35 15.05 -7.10 4.38
C ALA A 35 15.98 -7.22 5.60
N SER A 36 15.42 -7.04 6.78
CA SER A 36 16.10 -7.21 8.07
C SER A 36 15.13 -7.77 9.11
N ALA A 37 15.64 -8.53 10.08
CA ALA A 37 14.85 -8.95 11.24
C ALA A 37 14.36 -7.75 12.08
N SER A 38 15.06 -6.61 12.00
CA SER A 38 14.78 -5.38 12.74
C SER A 38 14.07 -4.29 11.92
N ASN A 39 13.48 -4.62 10.76
CA ASN A 39 12.66 -3.64 10.03
C ASN A 39 11.55 -3.10 10.94
N THR A 40 11.39 -1.79 10.99
CA THR A 40 10.33 -1.15 11.78
C THR A 40 8.96 -1.43 11.15
N ALA A 41 7.91 -1.46 11.97
CA ALA A 41 6.55 -1.66 11.47
C ALA A 41 6.16 -0.61 10.40
N GLU A 42 6.56 0.65 10.58
CA GLU A 42 6.33 1.72 9.60
C GLU A 42 7.03 1.45 8.27
N SER A 43 8.28 0.94 8.29
CA SER A 43 8.99 0.60 7.06
C SER A 43 8.32 -0.56 6.31
N LEU A 44 7.75 -1.52 7.03
CA LEU A 44 7.00 -2.63 6.45
C LEU A 44 5.68 -2.16 5.84
N LEU A 45 4.93 -1.32 6.56
CA LEU A 45 3.69 -0.74 6.05
C LEU A 45 3.95 0.12 4.81
N ALA A 46 4.96 0.99 4.84
CA ALA A 46 5.33 1.81 3.69
C ALA A 46 5.69 0.94 2.48
N ALA A 47 6.48 -0.12 2.66
CA ALA A 47 6.83 -1.04 1.59
C ALA A 47 5.60 -1.79 1.04
N ILE A 48 4.67 -2.22 1.89
CA ILE A 48 3.41 -2.87 1.46
C ILE A 48 2.58 -1.91 0.60
N VAL A 49 2.39 -0.66 1.03
CA VAL A 49 1.60 0.33 0.28
C VAL A 49 2.29 0.71 -1.03
N LEU A 50 3.61 0.88 -1.03
CA LEU A 50 4.37 1.17 -2.25
C LEU A 50 4.32 -0.01 -3.23
N LYS A 51 4.37 -1.24 -2.73
CA LYS A 51 4.23 -2.44 -3.57
C LYS A 51 2.83 -2.52 -4.16
N ALA A 52 1.80 -2.32 -3.36
CA ALA A 52 0.41 -2.27 -3.81
C ALA A 52 0.20 -1.20 -4.89
N LYS A 53 0.80 -0.01 -4.74
CA LYS A 53 0.78 1.05 -5.77
C LYS A 53 1.36 0.64 -7.12
N SER A 54 2.32 -0.27 -7.15
CA SER A 54 2.88 -0.73 -8.43
C SER A 54 1.89 -1.61 -9.22
N ALA A 55 0.96 -2.29 -8.54
CA ALA A 55 -0.02 -3.18 -9.14
C ALA A 55 -1.41 -2.52 -9.30
N LEU A 56 -1.90 -1.86 -8.25
CA LEU A 56 -3.24 -1.28 -8.15
C LEU A 56 -3.29 0.13 -8.76
N THR A 57 -3.05 0.22 -10.06
CA THR A 57 -2.99 1.49 -10.81
C THR A 57 -4.36 1.91 -11.35
N GLN A 58 -4.52 3.18 -11.70
CA GLN A 58 -5.72 3.67 -12.39
C GLN A 58 -5.93 2.99 -13.74
N MET A 59 -4.85 2.77 -14.50
CA MET A 59 -4.93 2.03 -15.76
C MET A 59 -5.42 0.58 -15.54
N GLY A 60 -4.99 -0.06 -14.43
CA GLY A 60 -5.50 -1.35 -14.01
C GLY A 60 -6.99 -1.31 -13.72
N PHE A 61 -7.46 -0.29 -13.00
CA PHE A 61 -8.87 -0.08 -12.72
C PHE A 61 -9.71 0.16 -13.99
N ASP A 62 -9.22 0.99 -14.91
CA ASP A 62 -9.93 1.33 -16.15
C ASP A 62 -10.05 0.13 -17.10
N THR A 63 -9.10 -0.81 -17.02
CA THR A 63 -9.04 -1.99 -17.90
C THR A 63 -9.55 -3.27 -17.24
N ASN A 64 -9.55 -3.35 -15.91
CA ASN A 64 -10.05 -4.48 -15.12
C ASN A 64 -11.20 -4.03 -14.23
N SER A 65 -12.43 -4.32 -14.66
CA SER A 65 -13.66 -4.01 -13.92
C SER A 65 -13.77 -4.65 -12.53
N ASP A 66 -12.95 -5.68 -12.26
CA ASP A 66 -12.96 -6.40 -10.98
C ASP A 66 -11.90 -5.84 -10.01
N GLN A 67 -11.09 -4.87 -10.42
CA GLN A 67 -10.21 -4.15 -9.50
C GLN A 67 -11.01 -3.05 -8.80
N SER A 68 -11.11 -3.12 -7.47
CA SER A 68 -11.89 -2.16 -6.68
C SER A 68 -11.02 -1.13 -5.94
N ILE A 69 -9.70 -1.32 -5.93
CA ILE A 69 -8.76 -0.46 -5.19
C ILE A 69 -7.79 0.20 -6.17
N THR A 70 -7.56 1.51 -6.01
CA THR A 70 -6.44 2.20 -6.65
C THR A 70 -5.55 2.87 -5.62
N VAL A 71 -4.24 2.84 -5.86
CA VAL A 71 -3.27 3.54 -5.03
C VAL A 71 -2.49 4.53 -5.89
N GLU A 72 -2.63 5.80 -5.57
CA GLU A 72 -2.12 6.90 -6.39
C GLU A 72 -1.24 7.85 -5.58
N ARG A 73 -0.43 8.64 -6.28
CA ARG A 73 0.31 9.72 -5.62
C ARG A 73 -0.63 10.91 -5.40
N GLY A 74 -0.66 11.39 -4.17
CA GLY A 74 -1.31 12.66 -3.85
C GLY A 74 -0.38 13.85 -4.10
N PHE A 75 -0.68 14.96 -3.46
CA PHE A 75 0.18 16.14 -3.50
C PHE A 75 1.13 16.11 -2.31
N ASP A 76 2.42 16.01 -2.60
CA ASP A 76 3.45 16.08 -1.57
C ASP A 76 3.46 17.48 -0.96
N SER A 77 3.70 17.56 0.35
CA SER A 77 3.72 18.84 1.08
C SER A 77 4.88 18.90 2.06
N ILE A 78 5.17 20.10 2.56
CA ILE A 78 6.11 20.30 3.65
C ILE A 78 5.28 20.58 4.90
N THR A 79 5.52 19.78 5.95
CA THR A 79 4.90 19.98 7.26
C THR A 79 5.97 20.23 8.32
N GLN A 80 5.60 20.92 9.38
CA GLN A 80 6.48 21.13 10.52
C GLN A 80 6.17 20.11 11.61
N ARG A 81 7.22 19.48 12.13
CA ARG A 81 7.14 18.50 13.21
C ARG A 81 8.12 18.89 14.31
N ASP A 82 7.70 18.74 15.55
CA ASP A 82 8.59 18.87 16.70
C ASP A 82 9.63 17.73 16.68
N ASP A 83 10.91 18.08 16.80
CA ASP A 83 12.02 17.14 16.88
C ASP A 83 12.14 16.47 18.27
N GLY A 84 11.24 16.80 19.20
CA GLY A 84 11.20 16.28 20.56
C GLY A 84 12.02 17.12 21.54
N SER A 85 12.64 18.20 21.08
CA SER A 85 13.32 19.21 21.90
C SER A 85 12.54 20.52 22.03
N GLY A 86 11.33 20.58 21.45
CA GLY A 86 10.51 21.80 21.35
C GLY A 86 10.88 22.67 20.15
N SER A 87 11.74 22.19 19.26
CA SER A 87 12.12 22.85 18.02
C SER A 87 11.39 22.20 16.85
N PHE A 88 10.83 23.03 15.96
CA PHE A 88 10.11 22.55 14.78
C PHE A 88 11.06 22.42 13.59
N ILE A 89 11.12 21.22 13.03
CA ILE A 89 11.83 20.92 11.80
C ILE A 89 10.83 20.76 10.65
N SER A 90 11.26 21.15 9.45
CA SER A 90 10.48 20.93 8.23
C SER A 90 10.74 19.52 7.70
N VAL A 91 9.68 18.74 7.49
CA VAL A 91 9.74 17.39 6.94
C VAL A 91 8.91 17.31 5.66
N VAL A 92 9.37 16.50 4.71
CA VAL A 92 8.62 16.21 3.48
C VAL A 92 7.58 15.14 3.78
N GLN A 93 6.33 15.47 3.52
CA GLN A 93 5.21 14.54 3.57
C GLN A 93 4.91 14.05 2.15
N ASN A 94 5.34 12.83 1.84
CA ASN A 94 4.96 12.17 0.59
C ASN A 94 3.56 11.58 0.73
N GLN A 95 2.62 12.00 -0.11
CA GLN A 95 1.24 11.56 -0.01
C GLN A 95 0.94 10.42 -0.98
N LEU A 96 0.36 9.33 -0.45
CA LEU A 96 -0.24 8.25 -1.23
C LEU A 96 -1.72 8.16 -0.88
N ASN A 97 -2.58 8.21 -1.88
CA ASN A 97 -4.02 8.07 -1.74
C ASN A 97 -4.41 6.63 -2.04
N VAL A 98 -5.13 5.99 -1.11
CA VAL A 98 -5.73 4.67 -1.31
C VAL A 98 -7.23 4.89 -1.51
N ASN A 99 -7.71 4.66 -2.73
CA ASN A 99 -9.11 4.85 -3.09
C ASN A 99 -9.79 3.49 -3.15
N LEU A 100 -10.92 3.37 -2.44
CA LEU A 100 -11.71 2.15 -2.35
C LEU A 100 -13.04 2.37 -3.08
N HIS A 101 -13.18 1.77 -4.26
CA HIS A 101 -14.34 1.90 -5.14
C HIS A 101 -15.29 0.74 -4.92
N LYS A 102 -16.57 1.02 -4.67
CA LYS A 102 -17.61 0.01 -4.67
C LYS A 102 -18.96 0.63 -4.99
N ILE A 103 -19.93 -0.22 -5.31
CA ILE A 103 -21.32 0.21 -5.41
C ILE A 103 -21.80 0.77 -4.06
N SER A 104 -22.60 1.83 -4.11
CA SER A 104 -23.01 2.56 -2.90
C SER A 104 -23.80 1.65 -1.94
N ASN A 105 -23.18 1.30 -0.81
CA ASN A 105 -23.80 0.64 0.33
C ASN A 105 -23.25 1.26 1.63
N THR A 106 -23.92 1.01 2.76
CA THR A 106 -23.91 1.94 3.91
C THR A 106 -22.74 1.82 4.89
N ALA A 107 -21.72 1.00 4.66
CA ALA A 107 -20.51 0.95 5.51
C ALA A 107 -19.30 0.40 4.76
N ILE A 108 -18.07 0.89 5.03
CA ILE A 108 -16.83 0.33 4.48
C ILE A 108 -16.55 -1.02 5.18
N SER A 109 -16.40 -2.10 4.40
CA SER A 109 -16.05 -3.45 4.84
C SER A 109 -14.97 -3.99 3.92
N ALA A 110 -13.91 -4.59 4.49
CA ALA A 110 -12.80 -5.15 3.70
C ALA A 110 -13.24 -6.29 2.77
N ASN A 111 -14.33 -7.00 3.09
CA ASN A 111 -14.86 -8.08 2.25
C ASN A 111 -15.63 -7.58 1.02
N ASP A 112 -15.79 -6.26 0.86
CA ASP A 112 -16.51 -5.65 -0.26
C ASP A 112 -15.58 -5.20 -1.40
N TYR A 113 -14.27 -5.44 -1.29
CA TYR A 113 -13.24 -4.88 -2.18
C TYR A 113 -12.22 -5.92 -2.60
#